data_AF-A0A645HCQ2-F1
#
_entry.id   AF-A0A645HCQ2-F1
#
_cell.length_a   1.000
_cell.length_b   1.000
_cell.length_c   1.000
_cell.angle_alpha   90.00
_cell.angle_beta   90.00
_cell.angle_gamma   90.00
#
_symmetry.space_group_name_H-M   'P 1'
#
loop_
_entity.id
_entity.type
_entity.pdbx_description
1 polymer ?
#
loop_
_entity_poly.entity_id
_entity_poly.type
_entity_poly.pdbx_seq_one_letter_code
_entity_poly.pdbx_strand_id
1 'polypeptide(L)'
;MWLVISYVPKIDFSTNFIYSLCVSVTLIVVMIVSFLLTKGIANKVNFNRNTSSVLVALMLASELSDEDREKVAFVLTDNGCTNHAGDYMLREALPTTIDQRLVIMLDCVGDGEEFVIGYKEDSKKEAIELAEQFKTKPKRKLCNKEELRYTSFSFYKKALLVSKGNFKNDSLVVENISTNQDTNCDIESLNQVVRALKRFIEKNN
;
A
#
# COMPACT_ATOMS: atom_id res chain seq x y z
N MET A 1 17.02 -27.14 -23.42
CA MET A 1 16.29 -27.84 -22.34
C MET A 1 16.82 -29.26 -22.08
N TRP A 2 17.18 -30.04 -23.12
CA TRP A 2 17.78 -31.38 -22.98
C TRP A 2 19.13 -31.43 -22.25
N LEU A 3 19.99 -30.42 -22.41
CA LEU A 3 21.32 -30.37 -21.78
C LEU A 3 21.32 -30.18 -20.25
N VAL A 4 20.22 -29.67 -19.67
CA VAL A 4 20.13 -29.43 -18.23
C VAL A 4 19.72 -30.71 -17.48
N ILE A 5 18.95 -31.59 -18.14
CA ILE A 5 18.42 -32.82 -17.54
C ILE A 5 19.51 -33.90 -17.41
N SER A 6 20.51 -33.91 -18.31
CA SER A 6 21.60 -34.90 -18.27
C SER A 6 22.57 -34.74 -17.10
N TYR A 7 22.57 -33.58 -16.44
CA TYR A 7 23.38 -33.31 -15.24
C TYR A 7 22.57 -33.35 -13.94
N VAL A 8 21.27 -33.66 -14.00
CA VAL A 8 20.48 -33.90 -12.79
C VAL A 8 21.01 -35.20 -12.17
N PRO A 9 21.59 -35.13 -10.96
CA PRO A 9 22.14 -36.32 -10.34
C PRO A 9 21.05 -37.37 -10.15
N LYS A 10 21.31 -38.60 -10.56
CA LYS A 10 20.37 -39.70 -10.33
C LYS A 10 20.29 -39.96 -8.83
N ILE A 11 19.13 -39.63 -8.24
CA ILE A 11 18.82 -39.99 -6.86
C ILE A 11 18.65 -41.51 -6.83
N ASP A 12 19.60 -42.17 -6.18
CA ASP A 12 19.63 -43.61 -5.96
C ASP A 12 19.98 -43.90 -4.50
N PHE A 13 18.97 -44.32 -3.73
CA PHE A 13 19.13 -44.65 -2.32
C PHE A 13 19.80 -46.00 -2.08
N SER A 14 19.97 -46.83 -3.10
CA SER A 14 20.57 -48.16 -2.99
C SER A 14 22.09 -48.13 -3.06
N THR A 15 22.65 -47.34 -3.98
CA THR A 15 24.11 -47.27 -4.22
C THR A 15 24.77 -46.06 -3.57
N ASN A 16 24.05 -44.93 -3.49
CA ASN A 16 24.60 -43.65 -3.05
C ASN A 16 23.67 -42.98 -2.03
N PHE A 17 23.32 -43.73 -0.98
CA PHE A 17 22.34 -43.32 0.04
C PHE A 17 22.57 -41.91 0.60
N ILE A 18 23.80 -41.59 1.03
CA ILE A 18 24.14 -40.30 1.62
C ILE A 18 23.94 -39.16 0.61
N TYR A 19 24.42 -39.34 -0.61
CA TYR A 19 24.29 -38.35 -1.67
C TYR A 19 22.82 -38.08 -2.02
N SER A 20 22.05 -39.15 -2.22
CA SER A 20 20.62 -39.10 -2.53
C SER A 20 19.80 -38.45 -1.41
N LEU A 21 20.17 -38.70 -0.15
CA LEU A 21 19.59 -38.05 1.01
C LEU A 21 19.90 -36.55 1.03
N CYS A 22 21.16 -36.15 0.83
CA CYS A 22 21.56 -34.74 0.76
C CYS A 22 20.81 -33.98 -0.34
N VAL A 23 20.77 -34.53 -1.56
CA VAL A 23 20.03 -33.91 -2.69
C VAL A 23 18.54 -33.75 -2.35
N SER A 24 17.92 -34.78 -1.76
CA SER A 24 16.50 -34.73 -1.39
C SER A 24 16.22 -33.67 -0.31
N VAL A 25 17.06 -33.60 0.73
CA VAL A 25 16.96 -32.57 1.77
C VAL A 25 17.15 -31.19 1.18
N THR A 26 18.14 -30.97 0.31
CA THR A 26 18.34 -29.70 -0.36
C THR A 26 17.10 -29.29 -1.17
N LEU A 27 16.50 -30.20 -1.94
CA LEU A 27 15.28 -29.90 -2.71
C LEU A 27 14.09 -29.54 -1.81
N ILE A 28 13.92 -30.25 -0.69
CA ILE A 28 12.88 -29.93 0.30
C ILE A 28 13.12 -28.54 0.91
N VAL A 29 14.35 -28.23 1.29
CA VAL A 29 14.72 -26.91 1.82
C VAL A 29 14.47 -25.82 0.80
N VAL A 30 14.87 -26.01 -0.47
CA VAL A 30 14.59 -25.05 -1.55
C VAL A 30 13.07 -24.86 -1.72
N MET A 31 12.29 -25.93 -1.72
CA MET A 31 10.83 -25.85 -1.83
C MET A 31 10.20 -25.06 -0.68
N ILE A 32 10.64 -25.31 0.56
CA ILE A 32 10.17 -24.58 1.75
C ILE A 32 10.59 -23.11 1.67
N VAL A 33 11.84 -22.82 1.32
CA VAL A 33 12.34 -21.44 1.19
C VAL A 33 11.59 -20.70 0.08
N SER A 34 11.38 -21.31 -1.09
CA SER A 34 10.57 -20.73 -2.16
C SER A 34 9.15 -20.43 -1.70
N PHE A 35 8.52 -21.36 -0.97
CA PHE A 35 7.19 -21.13 -0.41
C PHE A 35 7.18 -19.94 0.58
N LEU A 36 8.14 -19.88 1.50
CA LEU A 36 8.27 -18.77 2.46
C LEU A 36 8.53 -17.43 1.76
N LEU A 37 9.35 -17.41 0.72
CA LEU A 37 9.60 -16.20 -0.08
C LEU A 37 8.35 -15.73 -0.84
N THR A 38 7.50 -16.66 -1.31
CA THR A 38 6.24 -16.31 -1.99
C THR A 38 5.14 -15.84 -1.06
N LYS A 39 5.02 -16.42 0.15
CA LYS A 39 4.00 -16.03 1.12
C LYS A 39 4.40 -14.81 1.94
N GLY A 40 5.71 -14.60 2.12
CA GLY A 40 6.25 -13.64 3.07
C GLY A 40 6.03 -14.10 4.52
N ILE A 41 6.76 -13.49 5.44
CA ILE A 41 6.54 -13.64 6.87
C ILE A 41 5.70 -12.44 7.31
N ALA A 42 4.52 -12.71 7.87
CA ALA A 42 3.63 -11.65 8.33
C ALA A 42 4.31 -10.81 9.43
N ASN A 43 4.32 -9.49 9.24
CA ASN A 43 4.79 -8.57 10.26
C ASN A 43 3.73 -8.43 11.35
N LYS A 44 4.10 -8.68 12.61
CA LYS A 44 3.16 -8.63 13.75
C LYS A 44 2.88 -7.20 14.25
N VAL A 45 3.65 -6.24 13.77
CA VAL A 45 3.67 -4.86 14.25
C VAL A 45 3.51 -3.97 13.02
N ASN A 46 2.45 -3.16 12.95
CA ASN A 46 2.04 -2.50 11.71
C ASN A 46 1.33 -1.15 11.98
N PHE A 47 1.87 -0.37 12.93
CA PHE A 47 1.20 0.82 13.46
C PHE A 47 1.09 1.90 12.38
N ASN A 48 2.16 2.15 11.63
CA ASN A 48 2.09 3.07 10.49
C ASN A 48 1.50 2.38 9.26
N ARG A 49 2.01 1.20 8.86
CA ARG A 49 1.60 0.50 7.63
C ARG A 49 0.67 -0.70 7.87
N ASN A 50 -0.66 -0.59 7.82
CA ASN A 50 -1.42 0.60 7.46
C ASN A 50 -2.50 0.95 8.50
N THR A 51 -2.26 0.61 9.77
CA THR A 51 -3.19 0.92 10.88
C THR A 51 -3.44 2.42 10.97
N SER A 52 -2.43 3.26 10.77
CA SER A 52 -2.56 4.73 10.73
C SER A 52 -3.67 5.21 9.78
N SER A 53 -3.73 4.64 8.57
CA SER A 53 -4.72 5.00 7.55
C SER A 53 -6.12 4.50 7.89
N VAL A 54 -6.24 3.31 8.49
CA VAL A 54 -7.51 2.80 9.00
C VAL A 54 -8.05 3.71 10.10
N LEU A 55 -7.19 4.15 11.01
CA LEU A 55 -7.57 5.09 12.07
C LEU A 55 -8.06 6.42 11.49
N VAL A 56 -7.37 6.99 10.49
CA VAL A 56 -7.83 8.21 9.80
C VAL A 56 -9.21 8.02 9.17
N ALA A 57 -9.45 6.90 8.49
CA ALA A 57 -10.76 6.60 7.89
C ALA A 57 -11.88 6.53 8.95
N LEU A 58 -11.64 5.86 10.08
CA LEU A 58 -12.60 5.73 11.17
C LEU A 58 -12.85 7.07 11.89
N MET A 59 -11.79 7.82 12.18
CA MET A 59 -11.88 9.15 12.80
C MET A 59 -12.65 10.11 11.90
N LEU A 60 -12.31 10.16 10.61
CA LEU A 60 -13.02 10.99 9.64
C LEU A 60 -14.51 10.60 9.57
N ALA A 61 -14.83 9.31 9.47
CA ALA A 61 -16.21 8.85 9.46
C ALA A 61 -16.99 9.33 10.70
N SER A 62 -16.38 9.29 11.88
CA SER A 62 -17.00 9.77 13.13
C SER A 62 -17.17 11.28 13.22
N GLU A 63 -16.32 12.06 12.54
CA GLU A 63 -16.31 13.52 12.61
C GLU A 63 -17.14 14.20 11.52
N LEU A 64 -17.49 13.49 10.45
CA LEU A 64 -18.37 13.99 9.39
C LEU A 64 -19.81 14.12 9.90
N SER A 65 -20.48 15.17 9.43
CA SER A 65 -21.94 15.33 9.57
C SER A 65 -22.66 14.22 8.80
N ASP A 66 -23.93 13.95 9.12
CA ASP A 66 -24.71 12.94 8.39
C ASP A 66 -24.83 13.29 6.90
N GLU A 67 -25.00 14.58 6.57
CA GLU A 67 -25.08 15.06 5.18
C GLU A 67 -23.77 14.82 4.40
N ASP A 68 -22.62 15.07 5.01
CA ASP A 68 -21.32 14.85 4.37
C ASP A 68 -20.99 13.36 4.27
N ARG A 69 -21.39 12.58 5.28
CA ARG A 69 -21.16 11.14 5.34
C ARG A 69 -21.91 10.41 4.24
N GLU A 70 -23.09 10.86 3.85
CA GLU A 70 -23.86 10.28 2.72
C GLU A 70 -23.16 10.45 1.36
N LYS A 71 -22.23 11.40 1.23
CA LYS A 71 -21.53 11.72 -0.02
C LYS A 71 -20.20 10.97 -0.18
N VAL A 72 -19.74 10.29 0.88
CA VAL A 72 -18.43 9.64 0.94
C VAL A 72 -18.58 8.15 1.21
N ALA A 73 -17.81 7.34 0.50
CA ALA A 73 -17.68 5.92 0.79
C ALA A 73 -16.33 5.65 1.48
N PHE A 74 -16.37 4.93 2.60
CA PHE A 74 -15.18 4.44 3.29
C PHE A 74 -14.95 2.98 2.89
N VAL A 75 -13.78 2.68 2.33
CA VAL A 75 -13.43 1.34 1.86
C VAL A 75 -12.15 0.89 2.53
N LEU A 76 -12.20 -0.25 3.22
CA LEU A 76 -11.04 -0.92 3.80
C LEU A 76 -10.71 -2.15 2.96
N THR A 77 -9.58 -2.13 2.26
CA THR A 77 -9.17 -3.21 1.36
C THR A 77 -8.21 -4.17 2.02
N ASP A 78 -8.40 -5.47 1.77
CA ASP A 78 -7.49 -6.52 2.22
C ASP A 78 -6.44 -6.86 1.15
N ASN A 79 -5.37 -7.54 1.57
CA ASN A 79 -4.27 -7.99 0.72
C ASN A 79 -3.48 -6.87 0.03
N GLY A 80 -3.50 -5.64 0.58
CA GLY A 80 -2.75 -4.49 0.06
C GLY A 80 -1.22 -4.64 0.10
N CYS A 81 -0.70 -5.61 0.86
CA CYS A 81 0.74 -5.90 0.93
C CYS A 81 1.19 -7.06 0.02
N THR A 82 0.27 -7.76 -0.62
CA THR A 82 0.56 -8.96 -1.42
C THR A 82 0.17 -8.76 -2.87
N ASN A 83 -1.09 -8.97 -3.21
CA ASN A 83 -1.59 -8.95 -4.59
C ASN A 83 -2.65 -7.87 -4.85
N HIS A 84 -2.94 -7.03 -3.86
CA HIS A 84 -3.96 -5.98 -3.94
C HIS A 84 -5.36 -6.50 -4.28
N ALA A 85 -5.70 -7.72 -3.86
CA ALA A 85 -6.99 -8.33 -4.19
C ALA A 85 -8.19 -7.47 -3.78
N GLY A 86 -8.15 -6.78 -2.64
CA GLY A 86 -9.24 -5.90 -2.21
C GLY A 86 -9.49 -4.73 -3.17
N ASP A 87 -8.42 -4.07 -3.64
CA ASP A 87 -8.54 -2.99 -4.63
C ASP A 87 -9.01 -3.52 -6.00
N TYR A 88 -8.53 -4.70 -6.40
CA TYR A 88 -8.98 -5.36 -7.63
C TYR A 88 -10.48 -5.68 -7.58
N MET A 89 -10.96 -6.28 -6.49
CA MET A 89 -12.37 -6.59 -6.28
C MET A 89 -13.23 -5.33 -6.26
N LEU A 90 -12.75 -4.23 -5.64
CA LEU A 90 -13.46 -2.95 -5.68
C LEU A 90 -13.62 -2.43 -7.10
N ARG A 91 -12.54 -2.52 -7.90
CA ARG A 91 -12.55 -2.11 -9.30
C ARG A 91 -13.51 -2.95 -10.14
N GLU A 92 -13.55 -4.26 -9.93
CA GLU A 92 -14.47 -5.17 -10.62
C GLU A 92 -15.93 -4.95 -10.20
N ALA A 93 -16.19 -4.66 -8.92
CA ALA A 93 -17.54 -4.42 -8.42
C ALA A 93 -18.12 -3.09 -8.90
N LEU A 94 -17.29 -2.08 -9.17
CA LEU A 94 -17.69 -0.72 -9.57
C LEU A 94 -17.00 -0.28 -10.89
N PRO A 95 -17.20 -1.00 -12.01
CA PRO A 95 -16.36 -0.86 -13.20
C PRO A 95 -16.52 0.47 -13.94
N THR A 96 -17.63 1.19 -13.78
CA THR A 96 -17.83 2.52 -14.37
C THR A 96 -17.91 3.61 -13.31
N THR A 97 -18.56 3.32 -12.18
CA THR A 97 -18.75 4.29 -11.10
C THR A 97 -17.43 4.73 -10.51
N ILE A 98 -16.47 3.84 -10.27
CA ILE A 98 -15.21 4.21 -9.61
C ILE A 98 -14.37 5.18 -10.45
N ASP A 99 -14.46 5.11 -11.78
CA ASP A 99 -13.73 6.02 -12.69
C ASP A 99 -14.31 7.44 -12.70
N GLN A 100 -15.55 7.60 -12.24
CA GLN A 100 -16.24 8.89 -12.12
C GLN A 100 -16.06 9.52 -10.73
N ARG A 101 -15.51 8.78 -9.77
CA ARG A 101 -15.29 9.24 -8.40
C ARG A 101 -13.82 9.59 -8.18
N LEU A 102 -13.56 10.51 -7.25
CA LEU A 102 -12.22 10.73 -6.74
C LEU A 102 -11.92 9.68 -5.68
N VAL A 103 -10.90 8.86 -5.90
CA VAL A 103 -10.42 7.89 -4.89
C VAL A 103 -9.26 8.50 -4.12
N ILE A 104 -9.39 8.62 -2.80
CA ILE A 104 -8.29 9.09 -1.94
C ILE A 104 -7.75 7.87 -1.18
N MET A 105 -6.55 7.45 -1.55
CA MET A 105 -5.82 6.37 -0.89
C MET A 105 -4.97 6.95 0.24
N LEU A 106 -5.02 6.28 1.39
CA LEU A 106 -4.21 6.59 2.56
C LEU A 106 -3.21 5.45 2.75
N ASP A 107 -1.92 5.76 2.73
CA ASP A 107 -0.87 4.78 2.99
C ASP A 107 0.25 5.41 3.81
N CYS A 108 0.50 4.86 5.00
CA CYS A 108 1.54 5.29 5.93
C CYS A 108 1.46 6.79 6.28
N VAL A 109 0.38 7.21 6.95
CA VAL A 109 0.14 8.63 7.29
C VAL A 109 0.55 9.00 8.71
N GLY A 110 1.05 8.04 9.49
CA GLY A 110 1.32 8.18 10.92
C GLY A 110 2.75 8.50 11.30
N ASP A 111 3.75 8.40 10.43
CA ASP A 111 5.16 8.65 10.79
C ASP A 111 5.94 9.38 9.69
N GLY A 112 6.97 10.12 10.09
CA GLY A 112 7.84 10.92 9.21
C GLY A 112 7.66 12.44 9.33
N GLU A 113 8.51 13.19 8.65
CA GLU A 113 8.55 14.66 8.73
C GLU A 113 7.55 15.35 7.80
N GLU A 114 7.41 14.86 6.57
CA GLU A 114 6.68 15.55 5.50
C GLU A 114 5.51 14.73 4.96
N PHE A 115 4.38 15.41 4.74
CA PHE A 115 3.28 14.87 3.95
C PHE A 115 3.54 15.05 2.45
N VAL A 116 3.14 14.05 1.68
CA VAL A 116 3.12 14.09 0.21
C VAL A 116 1.75 13.65 -0.30
N ILE A 117 1.28 14.34 -1.33
CA ILE A 117 0.12 13.94 -2.12
C ILE A 117 0.62 13.47 -3.49
N GLY A 118 0.60 12.16 -3.70
CA GLY A 118 0.74 11.54 -5.01
C GLY A 118 -0.52 11.75 -5.82
N TYR A 119 -0.40 12.10 -7.10
CA TYR A 119 -1.56 12.35 -7.95
C TYR A 119 -1.31 11.89 -9.39
N LYS A 120 -2.40 11.64 -10.12
CA LYS A 120 -2.41 11.43 -11.58
C LYS A 120 -2.82 12.70 -12.30
N GLU A 121 -2.52 12.81 -13.60
CA GLU A 121 -2.90 13.97 -14.43
C GLU A 121 -4.39 14.33 -14.27
N ASP A 122 -5.28 13.34 -14.33
CA ASP A 122 -6.74 13.50 -14.20
C ASP A 122 -7.21 13.99 -12.81
N SER A 123 -6.31 14.05 -11.83
CA SER A 123 -6.56 14.41 -10.43
C SER A 123 -5.70 15.58 -9.92
N LYS A 124 -4.99 16.28 -10.83
CA LYS A 124 -4.06 17.36 -10.48
C LYS A 124 -4.74 18.51 -9.75
N LYS A 125 -5.97 18.86 -10.15
CA LYS A 125 -6.74 19.94 -9.54
C LYS A 125 -7.07 19.60 -8.09
N GLU A 126 -7.59 18.40 -7.87
CA GLU A 126 -7.97 17.88 -6.55
C GLU A 126 -6.75 17.75 -5.63
N ALA A 127 -5.59 17.40 -6.17
CA ALA A 127 -4.34 17.36 -5.42
C ALA A 127 -3.93 18.75 -4.88
N ILE A 128 -4.13 19.80 -5.69
CA ILE A 128 -3.86 21.19 -5.27
C ILE A 128 -4.87 21.60 -4.19
N GLU A 129 -6.15 21.36 -4.43
CA GLU A 129 -7.23 21.72 -3.51
C GLU A 129 -7.10 21.00 -2.16
N LEU A 130 -6.75 19.71 -2.15
CA LEU A 130 -6.51 18.96 -0.93
C LEU A 130 -5.26 19.48 -0.21
N ALA A 131 -4.16 19.77 -0.93
CA ALA A 131 -2.94 20.31 -0.32
C ALA A 131 -3.17 21.66 0.38
N GLU A 132 -4.09 22.47 -0.12
CA GLU A 132 -4.48 23.75 0.50
C GLU A 132 -5.22 23.56 1.84
N GLN A 133 -5.78 22.38 2.10
CA GLN A 133 -6.48 22.10 3.35
C GLN A 133 -5.54 21.73 4.50
N PHE A 134 -4.26 21.52 4.26
CA PHE A 134 -3.27 21.25 5.29
C PHE A 134 -2.69 22.56 5.84
N LYS A 135 -2.37 22.57 7.15
CA LYS A 135 -1.70 23.71 7.78
C LYS A 135 -0.33 23.98 7.15
N THR A 136 0.45 22.92 6.97
CA THR A 136 1.70 22.92 6.21
C THR A 136 1.43 22.21 4.90
N LYS A 137 1.54 22.92 3.78
CA LYS A 137 1.18 22.39 2.46
C LYS A 137 2.04 21.17 2.10
N PRO A 138 1.45 19.98 1.89
CA PRO A 138 2.17 18.81 1.43
C PRO A 138 2.86 19.08 0.10
N LYS A 139 4.01 18.44 -0.10
CA LYS A 139 4.57 18.33 -1.45
C LYS A 139 3.61 17.52 -2.32
N ARG A 140 3.59 17.81 -3.61
CA ARG A 140 2.76 17.09 -4.58
C ARG A 140 3.66 16.40 -5.59
N LYS A 141 3.45 15.11 -5.81
CA LYS A 141 4.21 14.32 -6.78
C LYS A 141 3.28 13.78 -7.86
N LEU A 142 3.56 14.11 -9.12
CA LEU A 142 2.92 13.44 -10.25
C LEU A 142 3.45 12.01 -10.31
N CYS A 143 2.56 11.04 -10.21
CA CYS A 143 2.90 9.62 -10.29
C CYS A 143 2.69 9.13 -11.73
N ASN A 144 3.77 8.79 -12.41
CA ASN A 144 3.69 8.33 -13.80
C ASN A 144 3.29 6.84 -13.88
N LYS A 145 2.92 6.36 -15.07
CA LYS A 145 2.45 4.97 -15.25
C LYS A 145 3.50 3.92 -14.90
N GLU A 146 4.78 4.23 -15.06
CA GLU A 146 5.88 3.29 -14.78
C GLU A 146 6.07 3.09 -13.28
N GLU A 147 6.09 4.19 -12.52
CA GLU A 147 6.15 4.19 -11.05
C GLU A 147 4.95 3.45 -10.43
N LEU A 148 3.79 3.48 -11.09
CA LEU A 148 2.55 2.90 -10.57
C LEU A 148 2.32 1.46 -11.01
N ARG A 149 3.13 0.90 -11.90
CA ARG A 149 2.87 -0.40 -12.56
C ARG A 149 2.53 -1.54 -11.58
N TYR A 150 3.12 -1.51 -10.39
CA TYR A 150 2.98 -2.56 -9.37
C TYR A 150 2.25 -2.09 -8.11
N THR A 151 1.49 -1.00 -8.19
CA THR A 151 0.72 -0.47 -7.05
C THR A 151 -0.77 -0.46 -7.37
N SER A 152 -1.62 -0.68 -6.36
CA SER A 152 -3.08 -0.58 -6.55
C SER A 152 -3.56 0.81 -6.90
N PHE A 153 -2.75 1.84 -6.63
CA PHE A 153 -3.01 3.20 -7.12
C PHE A 153 -3.18 3.24 -8.64
N SER A 154 -2.54 2.34 -9.40
CA SER A 154 -2.74 2.22 -10.86
C SER A 154 -4.18 1.89 -11.28
N PHE A 155 -4.96 1.23 -10.43
CA PHE A 155 -6.30 0.71 -10.78
C PHE A 155 -7.36 1.80 -10.93
N TYR A 156 -7.15 2.96 -10.30
CA TYR A 156 -8.13 4.05 -10.23
C TYR A 156 -7.81 5.17 -11.21
N LYS A 157 -8.72 5.52 -12.11
CA LYS A 157 -8.46 6.59 -13.10
C LYS A 157 -8.16 7.95 -12.45
N LYS A 158 -9.00 8.36 -11.50
CA LYS A 158 -8.91 9.64 -10.79
C LYS A 158 -8.65 9.39 -9.30
N ALA A 159 -7.40 9.56 -8.87
CA ALA A 159 -7.03 9.21 -7.51
C ALA A 159 -5.90 10.07 -6.92
N LEU A 160 -5.90 10.21 -5.60
CA LEU A 160 -4.86 10.83 -4.79
C LEU A 160 -4.28 9.80 -3.81
N LEU A 161 -2.99 9.87 -3.53
CA LEU A 161 -2.31 9.06 -2.51
C LEU A 161 -1.74 10.00 -1.45
N VAL A 162 -2.20 9.89 -0.21
CA VAL A 162 -1.66 10.67 0.92
C VAL A 162 -0.74 9.76 1.74
N SER A 163 0.50 10.20 1.91
CA SER A 163 1.52 9.51 2.70
C SER A 163 2.34 10.50 3.50
N LYS A 164 2.93 10.04 4.60
CA LYS A 164 3.89 10.79 5.40
C LYS A 164 5.20 10.02 5.48
N GLY A 165 6.32 10.72 5.42
CA GLY A 165 7.65 10.09 5.43
C GLY A 165 8.79 11.10 5.43
N ASN A 166 9.99 10.58 5.23
CA ASN A 166 11.23 11.36 5.20
C ASN A 166 11.77 11.39 3.77
N PHE A 167 12.27 12.54 3.31
CA PHE A 167 12.89 12.62 1.99
C PHE A 167 14.31 12.06 2.01
N LYS A 168 14.59 11.10 1.13
CA LYS A 168 15.93 10.61 0.82
C LYS A 168 16.12 10.66 -0.70
N ASN A 169 17.08 11.47 -1.16
CA ASN A 169 17.37 11.65 -2.59
C ASN A 169 16.10 11.93 -3.42
N ASP A 170 15.36 12.97 -3.06
CA ASP A 170 14.09 13.40 -3.68
C ASP A 170 12.93 12.38 -3.69
N SER A 171 13.11 11.25 -3.01
CA SER A 171 12.07 10.24 -2.85
C SER A 171 11.55 10.28 -1.42
N LEU A 172 10.22 10.23 -1.28
CA LEU A 172 9.61 9.99 0.02
C LEU A 172 9.88 8.54 0.42
N VAL A 173 10.49 8.36 1.59
CA VAL A 173 10.77 7.06 2.18
C VAL A 173 10.05 6.99 3.52
N VAL A 174 9.23 5.96 3.68
CA VAL A 174 8.68 5.58 4.97
C VAL A 174 9.58 4.51 5.54
N GLU A 175 10.27 4.84 6.63
CA GLU A 175 11.24 3.94 7.25
C GLU A 175 10.56 2.91 8.14
N ASN A 176 11.26 1.82 8.44
CA ASN A 176 10.84 0.78 9.40
C ASN A 176 9.56 -0.01 9.05
N ILE A 177 8.87 0.32 7.96
CA ILE A 177 7.71 -0.43 7.48
C ILE A 177 8.07 -1.88 7.16
N SER A 178 7.12 -2.79 7.38
CA SER A 178 7.32 -4.25 7.18
C SER A 178 8.43 -4.85 8.05
N THR A 179 8.80 -4.18 9.14
CA THR A 179 9.70 -4.69 10.18
C THR A 179 9.05 -4.59 11.55
N ASN A 180 9.64 -5.23 12.57
CA ASN A 180 9.18 -5.10 13.95
C ASN A 180 9.36 -3.69 14.54
N GLN A 181 9.97 -2.77 13.80
CA GLN A 181 10.15 -1.36 14.18
C GLN A 181 9.01 -0.46 13.66
N ASP A 182 7.98 -1.00 13.01
CA ASP A 182 6.78 -0.25 12.60
C ASP A 182 5.84 0.02 13.79
N THR A 183 6.39 0.64 14.83
CA THR A 183 5.75 0.92 16.13
C THR A 183 5.34 2.38 16.28
N ASN A 184 5.65 3.23 15.30
CA ASN A 184 5.37 4.65 15.37
C ASN A 184 4.03 4.96 14.69
N CYS A 185 3.19 5.75 15.37
CA CYS A 185 1.98 6.32 14.81
C CYS A 185 1.64 7.59 15.58
N ASP A 186 2.04 8.74 15.04
CA ASP A 186 1.76 10.05 15.60
C ASP A 186 0.29 10.44 15.39
N ILE A 187 -0.43 10.57 16.51
CA ILE A 187 -1.84 10.93 16.52
C ILE A 187 -2.08 12.33 15.94
N GLU A 188 -1.16 13.29 16.13
CA GLU A 188 -1.35 14.62 15.53
C GLU A 188 -1.19 14.58 14.01
N SER A 189 -0.38 13.68 13.48
CA SER A 189 -0.32 13.41 12.04
C SER A 189 -1.66 12.90 11.52
N LEU A 190 -2.29 11.95 12.23
CA LEU A 190 -3.62 11.45 11.86
C LEU A 190 -4.66 12.57 11.87
N ASN A 191 -4.68 13.38 12.94
CA ASN A 191 -5.57 14.53 13.09
C ASN A 191 -5.39 15.55 11.96
N GLN A 192 -4.15 15.80 11.52
CA GLN A 192 -3.89 16.71 10.40
C GLN A 192 -4.53 16.21 9.10
N VAL A 193 -4.43 14.90 8.82
CA VAL A 193 -5.08 14.30 7.64
C VAL A 193 -6.61 14.34 7.78
N VAL A 194 -7.17 13.97 8.94
CA VAL A 194 -8.61 14.03 9.19
C VAL A 194 -9.16 15.44 8.97
N ARG A 195 -8.54 16.46 9.58
CA ARG A 195 -8.96 17.86 9.42
C ARG A 195 -8.85 18.33 7.97
N ALA A 196 -7.79 17.93 7.26
CA ALA A 196 -7.60 18.31 5.86
C ALA A 196 -8.66 17.66 4.94
N LEU A 197 -8.93 16.37 5.12
CA LEU A 197 -9.95 15.65 4.35
C LEU A 197 -11.35 16.15 4.66
N LYS A 198 -11.67 16.41 5.94
CA LYS A 198 -12.96 16.98 6.35
C LYS A 198 -13.22 18.32 5.65
N ARG A 199 -12.27 19.26 5.74
CA ARG A 199 -12.36 20.55 5.02
C ARG A 199 -12.48 20.38 3.51
N PHE A 200 -11.78 19.40 2.95
CA PHE A 200 -11.83 19.10 1.52
C PHE A 200 -13.20 18.58 1.08
N ILE A 201 -13.84 17.72 1.89
CA ILE A 201 -15.20 17.22 1.65
C ILE A 201 -16.20 18.36 1.77
N GLU A 202 -16.14 19.13 2.87
CA GLU A 202 -17.04 20.25 3.14
C GLU A 202 -17.00 21.34 2.06
N LYS A 203 -15.82 21.63 1.49
CA LYS A 203 -15.63 22.63 0.42
C LYS A 203 -16.19 22.19 -0.94
N ASN A 204 -16.26 20.88 -1.19
CA ASN A 204 -16.73 20.31 -2.44
C ASN A 204 -18.23 19.96 -2.42
N ASN A 205 -18.92 20.36 -1.35
CA ASN A 205 -20.38 20.49 -1.31
C ASN A 205 -20.85 21.78 -1.99
#